data_AF-A0AAN7SW91-F1
#
_entry.id   AF-A0AAN7SW91-F1
#
_cell.length_a   1.000
_cell.length_b   1.000
_cell.length_c   1.000
_cell.angle_alpha   90.00
_cell.angle_beta   90.00
_cell.angle_gamma   90.00
#
_symmetry.space_group_name_H-M   'P 1'
#
loop_
_entity.id
_entity.type
_entity.pdbx_description
1 polymer ?
#
loop_
_entity_poly.entity_id
_entity_poly.type
_entity_poly.pdbx_seq_one_letter_code
_entity_poly.pdbx_strand_id
1 'polypeptide(L)'
;MGIRNLAYAFLTCKMTEELKNTPLKYEKPILCHWQRTDLMSPQSQAMDYNEGDTIRSQTPSVVDSMTATVATDESFEPIVLAGHAYRFAKYCASLKPTHILIERQRFRSGGHSAVQEWSLRVGMLESMLHATFRTLVEEKLLLGTTVEQVLPMRVNKFWFIDEDVPATGKAAKVAKIALVNDMLKSVGAKTASFSLHEDVRNTVDGFGAKGSRAAGSKKAPTLEKLDDMSDALLQGLAWLRWQENRNRLVTHGVDSLGIEV
;
A
#
# COMPACT_ATOMS: atom_id res chain seq x y z
N MET A 1 -5.71 -4.44 3.27
CA MET A 1 -6.16 -3.12 2.74
C MET A 1 -7.46 -2.73 3.43
N GLY A 2 -7.81 -1.44 3.51
CA GLY A 2 -9.11 -1.00 4.04
C GLY A 2 -9.54 0.36 3.49
N ILE A 3 -10.82 0.73 3.67
CA ILE A 3 -11.40 1.94 3.05
C ILE A 3 -10.98 3.22 3.80
N ARG A 4 -11.09 3.20 5.14
CA ARG A 4 -10.75 4.32 6.06
C ARG A 4 -9.27 4.39 6.42
N ASN A 5 -8.52 3.37 6.03
CA ASN A 5 -7.16 3.14 6.46
C ASN A 5 -6.31 2.52 5.35
N LEU A 6 -6.57 2.92 4.10
CA LEU A 6 -5.75 2.49 2.99
C LEU A 6 -4.33 3.00 3.23
N ALA A 7 -3.37 2.09 3.35
CA ALA A 7 -1.96 2.42 3.43
C ALA A 7 -1.27 1.97 2.15
N TYR A 8 -0.35 2.79 1.66
CA TYR A 8 0.46 2.46 0.51
C TYR A 8 1.90 2.96 0.68
N ALA A 9 2.82 2.29 0.00
CA ALA A 9 4.21 2.69 -0.15
C ALA A 9 4.54 2.70 -1.65
N PHE A 10 5.13 3.79 -2.13
CA PHE A 10 5.68 3.88 -3.47
C PHE A 10 7.20 3.79 -3.39
N LEU A 11 7.74 2.72 -3.96
CA LEU A 11 9.16 2.41 -4.01
C LEU A 11 9.63 2.55 -5.45
N THR A 12 10.76 3.22 -5.64
CA THR A 12 11.47 3.21 -6.93
C THR A 12 12.74 2.40 -6.79
N CYS A 13 13.11 1.68 -7.84
CA CYS A 13 14.33 0.91 -7.87
C CYS A 13 14.84 0.90 -9.29
N LYS A 14 16.12 1.22 -9.49
CA LYS A 14 16.76 1.00 -10.78
C LYS A 14 17.07 -0.47 -10.92
N MET A 15 16.86 -0.98 -12.13
CA MET A 15 17.29 -2.31 -12.53
C MET A 15 18.56 -2.14 -13.33
N THR A 16 19.65 -2.75 -12.87
CA THR A 16 20.91 -2.75 -13.61
C THR A 16 20.99 -4.06 -14.39
N GLU A 17 21.00 -3.97 -15.72
CA GLU A 17 21.40 -5.09 -16.57
C GLU A 17 22.92 -5.14 -16.58
N GLU A 18 23.50 -5.95 -15.70
CA GLU A 18 24.89 -6.36 -15.87
C GLU A 18 24.94 -7.46 -16.94
N LEU A 19 26.02 -7.48 -17.75
CA LEU A 19 26.24 -8.27 -18.98
C LEU A 19 25.58 -9.67 -19.09
N LYS A 20 25.48 -10.21 -20.31
CA LYS A 20 24.99 -11.58 -20.58
C LYS A 20 25.52 -12.59 -19.53
N ASN A 21 24.58 -13.28 -18.85
CA ASN A 21 24.78 -14.24 -17.75
C ASN A 21 24.95 -13.68 -16.33
N THR A 22 24.73 -12.38 -16.11
CA THR A 22 24.64 -11.81 -14.75
C THR A 22 23.17 -11.71 -14.33
N PRO A 23 22.81 -12.05 -13.08
CA PRO A 23 21.44 -11.92 -12.62
C PRO A 23 21.06 -10.43 -12.60
N LEU A 24 19.91 -10.06 -13.19
CA LEU A 24 19.22 -8.80 -12.93
C LEU A 24 19.31 -8.43 -11.45
N LYS A 25 19.97 -7.30 -11.20
CA LYS A 25 20.17 -6.77 -9.86
C LYS A 25 19.33 -5.51 -9.70
N TYR A 26 18.49 -5.54 -8.68
CA TYR A 26 17.81 -4.35 -8.21
C TYR A 26 18.81 -3.54 -7.40
N GLU A 27 18.99 -2.27 -7.77
CA GLU A 27 19.70 -1.32 -6.91
C GLU A 27 18.98 -1.17 -5.57
N LYS A 28 19.58 -0.42 -4.64
CA LYS A 28 18.93 -0.13 -3.37
C LYS A 28 17.60 0.61 -3.61
N PRO A 29 16.44 0.07 -3.16
CA PRO A 29 15.16 0.73 -3.36
C PRO A 29 15.11 2.09 -2.64
N ILE A 30 14.37 3.03 -3.21
CA ILE A 30 14.13 4.35 -2.64
C ILE A 30 12.65 4.46 -2.28
N LEU A 31 12.35 4.74 -1.01
CA LEU A 31 11.00 5.03 -0.55
C LEU A 31 10.64 6.48 -0.90
N CYS A 32 9.72 6.65 -1.84
CA CYS A 32 9.32 7.94 -2.39
C CYS A 32 8.07 8.50 -1.74
N HIS A 33 7.05 7.66 -1.56
CA HIS A 33 5.83 8.02 -0.82
C HIS A 33 5.46 6.92 0.16
N TRP A 34 4.99 7.30 1.32
CA TRP A 34 4.53 6.35 2.34
C TRP A 34 3.46 7.01 3.19
N GLN A 35 2.21 6.56 3.08
CA GLN A 35 1.12 7.17 3.84
C GLN A 35 -0.06 6.23 4.06
N ARG A 36 -0.87 6.59 5.06
CA ARG A 36 -2.18 6.01 5.35
C ARG A 36 -3.24 7.08 5.13
N THR A 37 -4.19 6.80 4.24
CA THR A 37 -5.27 7.71 3.85
C THR A 37 -6.64 7.09 4.15
N ASP A 38 -7.62 7.96 4.40
CA ASP A 38 -9.04 7.62 4.37
C ASP A 38 -9.58 8.02 3.00
N LEU A 39 -9.94 7.04 2.17
CA LEU A 39 -10.41 7.28 0.81
C LEU A 39 -11.73 8.07 0.75
N MET A 40 -12.51 8.03 1.83
CA MET A 40 -13.80 8.69 1.94
C MET A 40 -13.66 10.10 2.52
N SER A 41 -12.45 10.51 2.93
CA SER A 41 -12.22 11.87 3.46
C SER A 41 -12.40 12.94 2.39
N PRO A 42 -12.85 14.16 2.75
CA PRO A 42 -12.97 15.28 1.80
C PRO A 42 -11.66 15.61 1.08
N GLN A 43 -10.51 15.39 1.73
CA GLN A 43 -9.18 15.58 1.15
C GLN A 43 -8.90 14.59 0.01
N SER A 44 -9.37 13.35 0.13
CA SER A 44 -9.27 12.35 -0.94
C SER A 44 -10.27 12.60 -2.07
N GLN A 45 -11.37 13.29 -1.79
CA GLN A 45 -12.33 13.75 -2.80
C GLN A 45 -11.82 14.97 -3.59
N ALA A 46 -10.94 15.78 -2.99
CA ALA A 46 -10.33 16.96 -3.61
C ALA A 46 -9.15 16.65 -4.53
N MET A 47 -8.73 15.38 -4.67
CA MET A 47 -7.70 14.95 -5.63
C MET A 47 -8.11 15.07 -7.11
N ASP A 48 -9.19 15.81 -7.42
CA ASP A 48 -9.93 15.76 -8.69
C ASP A 48 -10.25 17.14 -9.32
N TYR A 49 -9.71 18.26 -8.83
CA TYR A 49 -9.98 19.58 -9.43
C TYR A 49 -8.72 20.27 -9.93
N ASN A 50 -8.25 19.84 -11.10
CA ASN A 50 -7.51 20.67 -12.06
C ASN A 50 -7.47 19.97 -13.41
N GLU A 51 -8.62 19.92 -14.08
CA GLU A 51 -8.66 19.79 -15.54
C GLU A 51 -9.75 20.76 -16.01
N GLY A 52 -9.30 21.82 -16.67
CA GLY A 52 -10.19 22.82 -17.24
C GLY A 52 -10.97 22.18 -18.38
N ASP A 53 -12.29 22.17 -18.26
CA ASP A 53 -13.11 22.31 -19.43
C ASP A 53 -14.39 23.10 -19.09
N THR A 54 -14.54 24.20 -19.81
CA THR A 54 -15.67 25.10 -19.70
C THR A 54 -16.80 24.52 -20.52
N ILE A 55 -17.77 23.86 -19.88
CA ILE A 55 -19.12 23.76 -20.47
C ILE A 55 -20.13 24.35 -19.49
N ARG A 56 -20.43 25.61 -19.81
CA ARG A 56 -21.62 26.37 -19.44
C ARG A 56 -22.87 25.51 -19.67
N SER A 57 -23.63 25.24 -18.62
CA SER A 57 -25.08 25.13 -18.73
C SER A 57 -25.69 26.04 -17.68
N GLN A 58 -26.20 27.17 -18.16
CA GLN A 58 -27.06 28.07 -17.41
C GLN A 58 -28.48 27.50 -17.47
N THR A 59 -29.16 27.38 -16.33
CA THR A 59 -30.45 28.04 -16.04
C THR A 59 -30.88 27.74 -14.59
N PRO A 60 -31.73 28.61 -13.98
CA PRO A 60 -31.51 29.07 -12.61
C PRO A 60 -32.46 28.51 -11.55
N SER A 61 -31.90 28.40 -10.33
CA SER A 61 -32.46 28.72 -9.00
C SER A 61 -33.98 28.75 -8.80
N VAL A 62 -34.46 27.84 -7.95
CA VAL A 62 -35.40 28.20 -6.88
C VAL A 62 -34.78 27.79 -5.55
N VAL A 63 -34.41 28.81 -4.78
CA VAL A 63 -33.99 28.75 -3.38
C VAL A 63 -35.16 28.30 -2.52
N ASP A 64 -34.94 27.32 -1.65
CA ASP A 64 -35.43 27.51 -0.28
C ASP A 64 -34.50 26.86 0.75
N SER A 65 -34.39 27.58 1.85
CA SER A 65 -33.43 27.40 2.92
C SER A 65 -33.77 26.17 3.75
N MET A 66 -32.87 25.19 3.75
CA MET A 66 -32.67 24.35 4.92
C MET A 66 -31.18 24.22 5.19
N THR A 67 -30.78 24.85 6.29
CA THR A 67 -29.57 24.59 7.06
C THR A 67 -29.49 23.10 7.40
N ALA A 68 -29.00 22.30 6.46
CA ALA A 68 -28.59 20.94 6.72
C ALA A 68 -27.14 20.98 7.20
N THR A 69 -26.95 20.72 8.48
CA THR A 69 -25.75 20.10 9.02
C THR A 69 -25.48 18.83 8.20
N VAL A 70 -24.68 18.94 7.13
CA VAL A 70 -24.26 17.78 6.32
C VAL A 70 -23.25 16.99 7.15
N ALA A 71 -23.76 16.20 8.09
CA ALA A 71 -23.13 14.94 8.43
C ALA A 71 -23.17 14.14 7.12
N THR A 72 -22.06 14.08 6.40
CA THR A 72 -21.95 13.27 5.19
C THR A 72 -22.17 11.82 5.61
N ASP A 73 -23.36 11.30 5.34
CA ASP A 73 -23.68 9.90 5.61
C ASP A 73 -22.67 9.02 4.87
N GLU A 74 -22.06 8.09 5.59
CA GLU A 74 -20.99 7.26 5.06
C GLU A 74 -21.58 6.22 4.08
N SER A 75 -21.61 6.56 2.78
CA SER A 75 -22.14 5.65 1.78
C SER A 75 -21.08 4.67 1.27
N PHE A 76 -21.38 3.38 1.35
CA PHE A 76 -20.60 2.28 0.78
C PHE A 76 -21.23 1.74 -0.51
N GLU A 77 -22.10 2.53 -1.15
CA GLU A 77 -22.71 2.13 -2.42
C GLU A 77 -21.65 1.92 -3.50
N PRO A 78 -21.87 0.98 -4.43
CA PRO A 78 -20.89 0.68 -5.47
C PRO A 78 -20.47 1.90 -6.30
N ILE A 79 -21.41 2.81 -6.61
CA ILE A 79 -21.12 4.02 -7.39
C ILE A 79 -20.18 4.97 -6.66
N VAL A 80 -20.33 5.10 -5.34
CA VAL A 80 -19.49 5.95 -4.50
C VAL A 80 -18.08 5.36 -4.39
N LEU A 81 -17.97 4.07 -4.02
CA LEU A 81 -16.67 3.40 -3.92
C LEU A 81 -15.93 3.33 -5.26
N ALA A 82 -16.64 3.17 -6.39
CA ALA A 82 -16.04 3.19 -7.72
C ALA A 82 -15.37 4.54 -8.01
N GLY A 83 -16.00 5.66 -7.64
CA GLY A 83 -15.40 6.98 -7.75
C GLY A 83 -14.14 7.14 -6.90
N HIS A 84 -14.14 6.61 -5.67
CA HIS A 84 -12.95 6.62 -4.81
C HIS A 84 -11.82 5.74 -5.36
N ALA A 85 -12.14 4.54 -5.84
CA ALA A 85 -11.19 3.64 -6.47
C ALA A 85 -10.55 4.29 -7.72
N TYR A 86 -11.37 4.93 -8.55
CA TYR A 86 -10.90 5.64 -9.75
C TYR A 86 -9.93 6.77 -9.42
N ARG A 87 -10.27 7.66 -8.50
CA ARG A 87 -9.39 8.78 -8.10
C ARG A 87 -8.06 8.27 -7.55
N PHE A 88 -8.11 7.28 -6.68
CA PHE A 88 -6.90 6.67 -6.12
C PHE A 88 -6.06 6.02 -7.23
N ALA A 89 -6.68 5.30 -8.16
CA ALA A 89 -5.99 4.70 -9.29
C ALA A 89 -5.38 5.75 -10.23
N LYS A 90 -6.08 6.85 -10.52
CA LYS A 90 -5.56 7.99 -11.31
C LYS A 90 -4.36 8.64 -10.61
N TYR A 91 -4.43 8.83 -9.29
CA TYR A 91 -3.30 9.31 -8.49
C TYR A 91 -2.11 8.35 -8.60
N CYS A 92 -2.30 7.04 -8.36
CA CYS A 92 -1.24 6.05 -8.51
C CYS A 92 -0.67 6.04 -9.93
N ALA A 93 -1.51 6.20 -10.95
CA ALA A 93 -1.09 6.24 -12.34
C ALA A 93 -0.17 7.42 -12.64
N SER A 94 -0.39 8.58 -12.00
CA SER A 94 0.48 9.75 -12.15
C SER A 94 1.91 9.51 -11.66
N LEU A 95 2.10 8.55 -10.75
CA LEU A 95 3.42 8.10 -10.27
C LEU A 95 4.14 7.18 -11.27
N LYS A 96 3.47 6.78 -12.36
CA LYS A 96 4.00 5.90 -13.43
C LYS A 96 4.61 4.59 -12.90
N PRO A 97 3.88 3.80 -12.08
CA PRO A 97 4.39 2.55 -11.52
C PRO A 97 4.59 1.51 -12.63
N THR A 98 5.65 0.70 -12.51
CA THR A 98 5.81 -0.51 -13.34
C THR A 98 5.04 -1.70 -12.77
N HIS A 99 4.82 -1.71 -11.46
CA HIS A 99 4.11 -2.78 -10.75
C HIS A 99 3.19 -2.17 -9.71
N ILE A 100 1.96 -2.69 -9.63
CA ILE A 100 0.97 -2.33 -8.61
C ILE A 100 0.68 -3.59 -7.81
N LEU A 101 1.02 -3.56 -6.52
CA LEU A 101 0.82 -4.68 -5.61
C LEU A 101 -0.39 -4.41 -4.74
N ILE A 102 -1.44 -5.21 -4.92
CA ILE A 102 -2.67 -5.10 -4.12
C ILE A 102 -2.67 -6.23 -3.11
N GLU A 103 -2.77 -5.88 -1.82
CA GLU A 103 -2.96 -6.88 -0.78
C GLU A 103 -4.33 -7.54 -0.95
N ARG A 104 -4.35 -8.88 -1.04
CA ARG A 104 -5.60 -9.64 -1.15
C ARG A 104 -6.37 -9.63 0.17
N GLN A 105 -7.63 -9.18 0.13
CA GLN A 105 -8.54 -9.25 1.27
C GLN A 105 -8.85 -10.72 1.61
N ARG A 106 -8.85 -11.02 2.92
CA ARG A 106 -9.19 -12.35 3.43
C ARG A 106 -10.66 -12.40 3.82
N PHE A 107 -11.37 -13.42 3.37
CA PHE A 107 -12.66 -13.78 3.95
C PHE A 107 -12.45 -14.27 5.38
N ARG A 108 -13.28 -13.78 6.30
CA ARG A 108 -13.26 -14.18 7.72
C ARG A 108 -14.62 -14.80 8.04
N SER A 109 -14.62 -16.09 8.39
CA SER A 109 -15.84 -16.88 8.64
C SER A 109 -16.21 -17.01 10.13
N GLY A 110 -15.52 -16.32 11.03
CA GLY A 110 -15.76 -16.41 12.48
C GLY A 110 -15.71 -15.05 13.16
N GLY A 111 -16.81 -14.29 13.10
CA GLY A 111 -16.95 -12.99 13.75
C GLY A 111 -18.35 -12.42 13.60
N HIS A 112 -18.68 -11.43 14.44
CA HIS A 112 -19.93 -10.66 14.39
C HIS A 112 -20.19 -10.13 12.96
N SER A 113 -21.46 -9.97 12.57
CA SER A 113 -21.89 -9.50 11.24
C SER A 113 -21.12 -8.30 10.69
N ALA A 114 -20.69 -7.37 11.56
CA ALA A 114 -19.86 -6.22 11.22
C ALA A 114 -18.52 -6.59 10.55
N VAL A 115 -17.90 -7.71 10.95
CA VAL A 115 -16.64 -8.19 10.34
C VAL A 115 -16.88 -8.69 8.91
N GLN A 116 -18.01 -9.37 8.69
CA GLN A 116 -18.41 -9.86 7.37
C GLN A 116 -18.75 -8.68 6.44
N GLU A 117 -19.55 -7.73 6.93
CA GLU A 117 -19.91 -6.52 6.20
C GLU A 117 -18.68 -5.70 5.82
N TRP A 118 -17.75 -5.47 6.75
CA TRP A 118 -16.50 -4.79 6.44
C TRP A 118 -15.66 -5.56 5.42
N SER A 119 -15.58 -6.88 5.53
CA SER A 119 -14.84 -7.71 4.56
C SER A 119 -15.45 -7.62 3.16
N LEU A 120 -16.78 -7.57 3.04
CA LEU A 120 -17.47 -7.38 1.77
C LEU A 120 -17.18 -6.00 1.17
N ARG A 121 -17.26 -4.93 1.97
CA ARG A 121 -16.98 -3.56 1.53
C ARG A 121 -15.53 -3.42 1.04
N VAL A 122 -14.56 -3.97 1.78
CA VAL A 122 -13.15 -3.96 1.36
C VAL A 122 -12.93 -4.84 0.12
N GLY A 123 -13.57 -6.01 0.04
CA GLY A 123 -13.49 -6.87 -1.13
C GLY A 123 -14.08 -6.22 -2.39
N MET A 124 -15.13 -5.41 -2.23
CA MET A 124 -15.69 -4.59 -3.30
C MET A 124 -14.69 -3.52 -3.77
N LEU A 125 -14.06 -2.79 -2.84
CA LEU A 125 -13.00 -1.84 -3.18
C LEU A 125 -11.81 -2.52 -3.88
N GLU A 126 -11.35 -3.68 -3.39
CA GLU A 126 -10.28 -4.45 -4.03
C GLU A 126 -10.64 -4.82 -5.47
N SER A 127 -11.86 -5.30 -5.70
CA SER A 127 -12.36 -5.66 -7.03
C SER A 127 -12.39 -4.45 -7.95
N MET A 128 -12.84 -3.29 -7.45
CA MET A 128 -12.86 -2.03 -8.21
C MET A 128 -11.45 -1.57 -8.55
N LEU A 129 -10.50 -1.62 -7.61
CA LEU A 129 -9.11 -1.25 -7.89
C LEU A 129 -8.49 -2.15 -8.95
N HIS A 130 -8.69 -3.47 -8.86
CA HIS A 130 -8.23 -4.40 -9.89
C HIS A 130 -8.83 -4.09 -11.26
N ALA A 131 -10.15 -3.87 -11.33
CA ALA A 131 -10.83 -3.54 -12.58
C ALA A 131 -10.32 -2.22 -13.16
N THR A 132 -10.26 -1.16 -12.34
CA THR A 132 -9.79 0.17 -12.78
C THR A 132 -8.34 0.13 -13.26
N PHE A 133 -7.41 -0.45 -12.50
CA PHE A 133 -6.03 -0.54 -12.96
C PHE A 133 -5.90 -1.39 -14.23
N ARG A 134 -6.65 -2.50 -14.34
CA ARG A 134 -6.66 -3.30 -15.57
C ARG A 134 -7.14 -2.46 -16.76
N THR A 135 -8.22 -1.70 -16.61
CA THR A 135 -8.69 -0.79 -17.65
C THR A 135 -7.62 0.24 -18.02
N LEU A 136 -6.97 0.89 -17.05
CA LEU A 136 -5.91 1.87 -17.34
C LEU A 136 -4.72 1.26 -18.11
N VAL A 137 -4.39 -0.01 -17.85
CA VAL A 137 -3.35 -0.74 -18.60
C VAL A 137 -3.79 -1.01 -20.04
N GLU A 138 -5.01 -1.51 -20.25
CA GLU A 138 -5.54 -1.82 -21.59
C GLU A 138 -5.73 -0.56 -22.45
N GLU A 139 -6.16 0.54 -21.82
CA GLU A 139 -6.30 1.86 -22.45
C GLU A 139 -4.94 2.56 -22.65
N LYS A 140 -3.82 1.88 -22.38
CA LYS A 140 -2.44 2.38 -22.59
C LYS A 140 -2.11 3.65 -21.78
N LEU A 141 -2.87 3.92 -20.72
CA LEU A 141 -2.56 4.97 -19.76
C LEU A 141 -1.49 4.51 -18.74
N LEU A 142 -1.32 3.20 -18.59
CA LEU A 142 -0.28 2.55 -17.78
C LEU A 142 0.47 1.47 -18.57
N LEU A 143 1.12 1.89 -19.66
CA LEU A 143 1.87 0.98 -20.53
C LEU A 143 2.97 0.22 -19.77
N GLY A 144 2.94 -1.11 -19.89
CA GLY A 144 3.92 -2.00 -19.28
C GLY A 144 3.73 -2.21 -17.77
N THR A 145 2.71 -1.62 -17.17
CA THR A 145 2.41 -1.82 -15.75
C THR A 145 1.74 -3.19 -15.53
N THR A 146 2.21 -3.93 -14.54
CA THR A 146 1.56 -5.17 -14.08
C THR A 146 0.81 -4.92 -12.78
N VAL A 147 -0.32 -5.60 -12.61
CA VAL A 147 -1.14 -5.54 -11.38
C VAL A 147 -1.14 -6.92 -10.76
N GLU A 148 -0.56 -7.06 -9.57
CA GLU A 148 -0.39 -8.33 -8.89
C GLU A 148 -1.07 -8.35 -7.52
N GLN A 149 -1.57 -9.52 -7.15
CA GLN A 149 -2.06 -9.77 -5.81
C GLN A 149 -0.95 -10.26 -4.90
N VAL A 150 -0.90 -9.74 -3.68
CA VAL A 150 0.01 -10.22 -2.65
C VAL A 150 -0.78 -10.82 -1.49
N LEU A 151 -0.40 -12.02 -1.09
CA LEU A 151 -0.98 -12.71 0.06
C LEU A 151 -0.27 -12.24 1.33
N PRO A 152 -0.96 -11.56 2.28
CA PRO A 152 -0.26 -11.05 3.45
C PRO A 152 0.34 -12.15 4.35
N MET A 153 -0.14 -13.40 4.27
CA MET A 153 0.51 -14.53 4.95
C MET A 153 1.89 -14.85 4.38
N ARG A 154 2.10 -14.68 3.07
CA ARG A 154 3.41 -14.92 2.45
C ARG A 154 4.40 -13.83 2.86
N VAL A 155 3.95 -12.58 2.94
CA VAL A 155 4.76 -11.46 3.45
C VAL A 155 5.16 -11.70 4.90
N ASN A 156 4.19 -12.03 5.78
CA ASN A 156 4.49 -12.31 7.18
C ASN A 156 5.47 -13.46 7.35
N LYS A 157 5.22 -14.59 6.66
CA LYS A 157 6.13 -15.73 6.73
C LYS A 157 7.53 -15.32 6.26
N PHE A 158 7.66 -14.60 5.16
CA PHE A 158 8.96 -14.20 4.63
C PHE A 158 9.81 -13.37 5.59
N TRP A 159 9.21 -12.47 6.37
CA TRP A 159 9.95 -11.62 7.30
C TRP A 159 10.25 -12.29 8.64
N PHE A 160 9.47 -13.30 9.01
CA PHE A 160 9.55 -13.95 10.33
C PHE A 160 9.70 -15.48 10.18
N ILE A 161 10.46 -15.96 9.19
CA ILE A 161 10.64 -17.40 8.92
C ILE A 161 11.23 -18.10 10.16
N ASP A 162 12.26 -17.50 10.74
CA ASP A 162 13.05 -18.08 11.83
C ASP A 162 12.66 -17.55 13.21
N GLU A 163 11.57 -16.78 13.30
CA GLU A 163 11.08 -16.20 14.55
C GLU A 163 9.79 -16.87 15.01
N ASP A 164 9.63 -17.07 16.31
CA ASP A 164 8.37 -17.52 16.92
C ASP A 164 7.36 -16.36 17.03
N VAL A 165 7.11 -15.69 15.91
CA VAL A 165 6.13 -14.61 15.81
C VAL A 165 4.83 -15.18 15.26
N PRO A 166 3.70 -15.05 16.00
CA PRO A 166 2.41 -15.50 15.50
C PRO A 166 2.06 -14.87 14.15
N ALA A 167 1.45 -15.64 13.24
CA ALA A 167 1.13 -15.14 11.90
C ALA A 167 0.09 -14.00 11.89
N THR A 168 -0.67 -13.83 12.99
CA THR A 168 -1.73 -12.83 13.13
C THR A 168 -1.84 -12.36 14.58
N GLY A 169 -2.61 -11.29 14.81
CA GLY A 169 -2.90 -10.78 16.14
C GLY A 169 -1.90 -9.72 16.60
N LYS A 170 -2.05 -9.29 17.87
CA LYS A 170 -1.32 -8.13 18.40
C LYS A 170 0.20 -8.29 18.37
N ALA A 171 0.71 -9.48 18.68
CA ALA A 171 2.15 -9.77 18.65
C ALA A 171 2.73 -9.57 17.25
N ALA A 172 2.05 -10.10 16.21
CA ALA A 172 2.42 -9.91 14.81
C ALA A 172 2.49 -8.42 14.42
N LYS A 173 1.50 -7.62 14.86
CA LYS A 173 1.48 -6.17 14.59
C LYS A 173 2.68 -5.46 15.20
N VAL A 174 2.99 -5.77 16.46
CA VAL A 174 4.13 -5.18 17.18
C VAL A 174 5.45 -5.58 16.51
N ALA A 175 5.62 -6.84 16.13
CA ALA A 175 6.82 -7.33 15.45
C ALA A 175 7.06 -6.62 14.11
N LYS A 176 6.02 -6.45 13.28
CA LYS A 176 6.11 -5.71 12.01
C LYS A 176 6.53 -4.25 12.22
N ILE A 177 5.93 -3.57 13.19
CA ILE A 177 6.28 -2.18 13.51
C ILE A 177 7.71 -2.09 14.03
N ALA A 178 8.14 -3.02 14.87
CA ALA A 178 9.51 -3.08 15.38
C ALA A 178 10.51 -3.26 14.23
N LEU A 179 10.26 -4.24 13.35
CA LEU A 179 11.09 -4.51 12.17
C LEU A 179 11.23 -3.27 11.28
N VAL A 180 10.13 -2.59 10.98
CA VAL A 180 10.17 -1.35 10.17
C VAL A 180 10.93 -0.23 10.89
N ASN A 181 10.75 -0.06 12.21
CA ASN A 181 11.52 0.93 12.96
C ASN A 181 13.03 0.65 12.89
N ASP A 182 13.44 -0.61 12.99
CA ASP A 182 14.85 -0.98 12.93
C ASP A 182 15.43 -0.79 11.52
N MET A 183 14.65 -1.12 10.47
CA MET A 183 15.03 -0.79 9.09
C MET A 183 15.20 0.73 8.89
N LEU A 184 14.29 1.55 9.43
CA LEU A 184 14.36 3.00 9.33
C LEU A 184 15.58 3.58 10.06
N LYS A 185 15.93 3.07 11.24
CA LYS A 185 17.16 3.48 11.96
C LYS A 185 18.42 3.15 11.18
N SER A 186 18.39 2.08 10.37
CA SER A 186 19.53 1.68 9.55
C SER A 186 19.71 2.53 8.29
N VAL A 187 18.73 3.37 7.92
CA VAL A 187 18.81 4.22 6.72
C VAL A 187 20.06 5.09 6.76
N GLY A 188 20.82 5.09 5.67
CA GLY A 188 22.12 5.77 5.56
C GLY A 188 23.31 4.85 5.84
N ALA A 189 23.10 3.70 6.50
CA ALA A 189 24.13 2.68 6.61
C ALA A 189 24.34 1.94 5.27
N LYS A 190 25.54 1.38 5.09
CA LYS A 190 25.84 0.53 3.91
C LYS A 190 24.87 -0.65 3.81
N THR A 191 24.52 -1.25 4.94
CA THR A 191 23.61 -2.40 5.09
C THR A 191 22.12 -2.05 5.03
N ALA A 192 21.76 -0.77 4.88
CA ALA A 192 20.35 -0.35 4.82
C ALA A 192 19.61 -1.06 3.67
N SER A 193 18.43 -1.60 3.97
CA SER A 193 17.61 -2.31 2.98
C SER A 193 16.99 -1.39 1.92
N PHE A 194 16.89 -0.09 2.20
CA PHE A 194 16.38 0.93 1.29
C PHE A 194 16.92 2.32 1.69
N SER A 195 16.72 3.32 0.84
CA SER A 195 16.98 4.73 1.11
C SER A 195 15.67 5.54 1.06
N LEU A 196 15.73 6.81 1.49
CA LEU A 196 14.56 7.69 1.57
C LEU A 196 14.67 8.82 0.56
N HIS A 197 13.57 9.08 -0.16
CA HIS A 197 13.38 10.34 -0.85
C HIS A 197 13.17 11.48 0.15
N GLU A 198 13.40 12.73 -0.26
CA GLU A 198 13.22 13.89 0.62
C GLU A 198 11.78 14.01 1.14
N ASP A 199 10.81 13.84 0.25
CA ASP A 199 9.38 14.01 0.54
C ASP A 199 8.83 13.06 1.62
N VAL A 200 9.49 11.92 1.86
CA VAL A 200 9.01 10.94 2.84
C VAL A 200 9.61 11.13 4.24
N ARG A 201 10.63 11.99 4.41
CA ARG A 201 11.37 12.15 5.67
C ARG A 201 10.46 12.55 6.84
N ASN A 202 9.61 13.55 6.64
CA ASN A 202 8.66 13.98 7.68
C ASN A 202 7.73 12.85 8.13
N THR A 203 7.28 12.01 7.19
CA THR A 203 6.43 10.87 7.50
C THR A 203 7.20 9.78 8.24
N VAL A 204 8.44 9.52 7.86
CA VAL A 204 9.35 8.58 8.54
C VAL A 204 9.64 9.03 9.98
N ASP A 205 9.99 10.29 10.19
CA ASP A 205 10.27 10.84 11.52
C ASP A 205 9.04 10.75 12.41
N GLY A 206 7.87 11.09 11.86
CA GLY A 206 6.58 10.95 12.52
C GLY A 206 6.22 9.50 12.85
N PHE A 207 6.62 8.53 12.02
CA PHE A 207 6.47 7.11 12.28
C PHE A 207 7.39 6.67 13.43
N GLY A 208 8.68 6.98 13.36
CA GLY A 208 9.67 6.61 14.37
C GLY A 208 9.36 7.17 15.76
N ALA A 209 8.95 8.45 15.82
CA ALA A 209 8.53 9.09 17.07
C ALA A 209 7.28 8.43 17.69
N LYS A 210 6.37 7.88 16.87
CA LYS A 210 5.19 7.16 17.35
C LYS A 210 5.50 5.72 17.70
N GLY A 211 6.37 5.06 16.93
CA GLY A 211 6.83 3.69 17.17
C GLY A 211 7.56 3.54 18.51
N SER A 212 8.48 4.46 18.81
CA SER A 212 9.17 4.50 20.11
C SER A 212 8.21 4.68 21.29
N ARG A 213 7.16 5.50 21.13
CA ARG A 213 6.10 5.67 22.14
C ARG A 213 5.17 4.47 22.23
N ALA A 214 4.91 3.78 21.12
CA ALA A 214 4.05 2.60 21.07
C ALA A 214 4.67 1.38 21.78
N ALA A 215 6.00 1.28 21.84
CA ALA A 215 6.70 0.26 22.62
C ALA A 215 6.37 0.30 24.13
N GLY A 216 5.90 1.44 24.65
CA GLY A 216 5.44 1.61 26.04
C GLY A 216 3.94 1.90 26.21
N SER A 217 3.18 2.14 25.14
CA SER A 217 1.80 2.67 25.20
C SER A 217 0.75 1.68 24.69
N LYS A 218 -0.27 1.41 25.52
CA LYS A 218 -1.40 0.52 25.21
C LYS A 218 -2.45 1.12 24.25
N LYS A 219 -2.23 2.30 23.64
CA LYS A 219 -3.25 2.93 22.77
C LYS A 219 -3.38 2.20 21.43
N ALA A 220 -4.45 1.41 21.29
CA ALA A 220 -4.78 0.65 20.09
C ALA A 220 -4.83 1.47 18.77
N PRO A 221 -5.37 2.70 18.72
CA PRO A 221 -5.46 3.46 17.47
C PRO A 221 -4.10 3.83 16.85
N THR A 222 -3.10 4.09 17.69
CA THR A 222 -1.74 4.38 17.21
C THR A 222 -1.09 3.12 16.66
N LEU A 223 -1.29 1.99 17.34
CA LEU A 223 -0.76 0.70 16.91
C LEU A 223 -1.33 0.31 15.54
N GLU A 224 -2.64 0.46 15.33
CA GLU A 224 -3.30 0.14 14.06
C GLU A 224 -2.80 1.00 12.89
N LYS A 225 -2.66 2.32 13.11
CA LYS A 225 -2.13 3.21 12.07
C LYS A 225 -0.70 2.83 11.66
N LEU A 226 0.16 2.49 12.63
CA LEU A 226 1.53 2.10 12.34
C LEU A 226 1.60 0.71 11.69
N ASP A 227 0.71 -0.21 12.05
CA ASP A 227 0.59 -1.54 11.46
C ASP A 227 0.24 -1.45 9.97
N ASP A 228 -0.80 -0.68 9.61
CA ASP A 228 -1.22 -0.49 8.20
C ASP A 228 -0.04 0.03 7.33
N MET A 229 0.70 1.02 7.84
CA MET A 229 1.85 1.58 7.14
C MET A 229 3.02 0.59 7.05
N SER A 230 3.24 -0.19 8.11
CA SER A 230 4.28 -1.23 8.13
C SER A 230 3.98 -2.32 7.10
N ASP A 231 2.73 -2.77 7.00
CA ASP A 231 2.29 -3.77 6.02
C ASP A 231 2.57 -3.32 4.59
N ALA A 232 2.20 -2.08 4.25
CA ALA A 232 2.43 -1.54 2.91
C ALA A 232 3.93 -1.52 2.52
N LEU A 233 4.80 -1.12 3.44
CA LEU A 233 6.25 -1.08 3.19
C LEU A 233 6.86 -2.48 3.12
N LEU A 234 6.55 -3.34 4.09
CA LEU A 234 7.05 -4.71 4.16
C LEU A 234 6.59 -5.54 2.95
N GLN A 235 5.38 -5.30 2.44
CA GLN A 235 4.87 -5.93 1.22
C GLN A 235 5.74 -5.56 0.00
N GLY A 236 6.01 -4.27 -0.21
CA GLY A 236 6.81 -3.81 -1.33
C GLY A 236 8.26 -4.31 -1.29
N LEU A 237 8.88 -4.25 -0.11
CA LEU A 237 10.25 -4.75 0.09
C LEU A 237 10.35 -6.27 -0.03
N ALA A 238 9.36 -7.02 0.47
CA ALA A 238 9.31 -8.48 0.30
C ALA A 238 9.22 -8.85 -1.18
N TRP A 239 8.32 -8.17 -1.91
CA TRP A 239 8.14 -8.44 -3.34
C TRP A 239 9.43 -8.20 -4.13
N LEU A 240 10.15 -7.11 -3.88
CA LEU A 240 11.45 -6.84 -4.52
C LEU A 240 12.47 -7.94 -4.25
N ARG A 241 12.58 -8.39 -2.99
CA ARG A 241 13.46 -9.52 -2.62
C ARG A 241 13.01 -10.83 -3.28
N TRP A 242 11.71 -11.07 -3.42
CA TRP A 242 11.21 -12.24 -4.15
C TRP A 242 11.57 -12.18 -5.64
N GLN A 243 11.52 -11.01 -6.28
CA GLN A 243 11.95 -10.87 -7.67
C GLN A 243 13.45 -11.13 -7.81
N GLU A 244 14.27 -10.61 -6.89
CA GLU A 244 15.71 -10.87 -6.88
C GLU A 244 16.01 -12.37 -6.70
N ASN A 245 15.37 -13.02 -5.73
CA ASN A 245 15.54 -14.45 -5.48
C ASN A 245 15.09 -15.30 -6.67
N ARG A 246 13.96 -14.96 -7.29
CA ARG A 246 13.45 -15.63 -8.49
C ARG A 246 14.44 -15.50 -9.63
N ASN A 247 15.03 -14.32 -9.80
CA ASN A 247 15.99 -14.08 -10.85
C ASN A 247 17.31 -14.85 -10.61
N ARG A 248 17.83 -14.86 -9.38
CA ARG A 248 19.00 -15.70 -9.01
C ARG A 248 18.76 -17.19 -9.30
N LEU A 249 17.59 -17.70 -8.94
CA LEU A 249 17.16 -19.07 -9.25
C LEU A 249 17.18 -19.37 -10.74
N VAL A 250 16.68 -18.46 -11.57
CA VAL A 250 16.65 -18.62 -13.03
C VAL A 250 18.06 -18.58 -13.63
N THR A 251 18.93 -17.69 -13.14
CA THR A 251 20.28 -17.50 -13.68
C THR A 251 21.26 -18.58 -13.23
N HIS A 252 21.17 -19.04 -11.98
CA HIS A 252 22.21 -19.84 -11.34
C HIS A 252 21.70 -21.17 -10.75
N GLY A 253 20.42 -21.51 -10.91
CA GLY A 253 19.84 -22.72 -10.33
C GLY A 253 19.67 -22.64 -8.81
N VAL A 254 19.22 -23.75 -8.21
CA VAL A 254 18.84 -23.83 -6.78
C VAL A 254 20.03 -23.61 -5.85
N ASP A 255 21.22 -24.05 -6.24
CA ASP A 255 22.46 -23.96 -5.45
C ASP A 255 22.85 -22.51 -5.11
N SER A 256 22.37 -21.54 -5.90
CA SER A 256 22.64 -20.11 -5.70
C SER A 256 21.87 -19.44 -4.57
N LEU A 257 20.88 -20.13 -4.00
CA LEU A 257 20.11 -19.61 -2.87
C LEU A 257 20.82 -19.79 -1.53
N GLY A 258 21.96 -20.49 -1.48
CA GLY A 258 22.68 -20.76 -0.22
C GLY A 258 21.87 -21.64 0.76
N ILE A 259 20.93 -22.43 0.25
CA ILE A 259 20.16 -23.41 1.04
C ILE A 259 20.99 -24.69 1.03
N GLU A 260 21.63 -25.02 2.16
CA GLU A 260 22.14 -26.38 2.38
C GLU A 260 20.92 -27.32 2.46
N VAL A 261 20.89 -28.35 1.59
CA VAL A 261 19.85 -29.39 1.54
C VAL A 261 20.09 -30.43 2.63
#